data_AF-A0A519WRJ8-F1
#
_entry.id   AF-A0A519WRJ8-F1
#
_cell.length_a   1.000
_cell.length_b   1.000
_cell.length_c   1.000
_cell.angle_alpha   90.00
_cell.angle_beta   90.00
_cell.angle_gamma   90.00
#
_symmetry.space_group_name_H-M   'P 1'
#
loop_
_entity.id
_entity.type
_entity.pdbx_description
1 polymer ?
#
loop_
_entity_poly.entity_id
_entity_poly.type
_entity_poly.pdbx_seq_one_letter_code
_entity_poly.pdbx_strand_id
1 'polypeptide(L)'
;FANDKDYGAFWTVLFNEFELSKQMLLKLSGHTALMENYPAEKRSIAVREKIVLPLVLIQHFALEQLQGEVTEQEQQSLEKLAIRTVYGIVNAGRNLA
;
A
#
# COMPACT_ATOMS: atom_id res chain seq x y z
N PHE A 1 10.11 7.96 -5.39
CA PHE A 1 9.20 8.26 -6.50
C PHE A 1 9.18 9.74 -6.87
N ALA A 2 8.97 10.70 -5.96
CA ALA A 2 8.98 12.13 -6.33
C ALA A 2 10.29 12.62 -7.00
N ASN A 3 11.44 12.03 -6.61
CA ASN A 3 12.75 12.35 -7.18
C ASN A 3 13.11 11.49 -8.42
N ASP A 4 12.18 10.69 -8.92
CA ASP A 4 12.40 9.90 -10.13
C ASP A 4 12.41 10.82 -11.36
N LYS A 5 13.41 10.67 -12.23
CA LYS A 5 13.61 11.54 -13.40
C LYS A 5 12.49 11.43 -14.44
N ASP A 6 11.88 10.26 -14.59
CA ASP A 6 10.92 9.99 -15.65
C ASP A 6 9.48 10.09 -15.11
N TYR A 7 9.24 9.67 -13.87
CA TYR A 7 7.89 9.55 -13.29
C TYR A 7 7.60 10.47 -12.09
N GLY A 8 8.60 11.19 -11.58
CA GLY A 8 8.44 12.00 -10.35
C GLY A 8 7.43 13.13 -10.47
N ALA A 9 7.38 13.80 -11.63
CA ALA A 9 6.40 14.84 -11.91
C ALA A 9 4.96 14.30 -11.91
N PHE A 10 4.73 13.17 -12.56
CA PHE A 10 3.41 12.51 -12.59
C PHE A 10 2.98 12.04 -11.19
N TRP A 11 3.90 11.42 -10.43
CA TRP A 11 3.63 11.02 -9.05
C TRP A 11 3.23 12.20 -8.17
N THR A 12 3.88 13.35 -8.34
CA THR A 12 3.59 14.57 -7.57
C THR A 12 2.18 15.08 -7.84
N VAL A 13 1.72 15.03 -9.10
CA VAL A 13 0.33 15.38 -9.44
C VAL A 13 -0.67 14.49 -8.71
N LEU A 14 -0.46 13.17 -8.74
CA LEU A 14 -1.35 12.22 -8.05
C LEU A 14 -1.38 12.43 -6.54
N PHE A 15 -0.21 12.65 -5.93
CA PHE A 15 -0.11 12.89 -4.49
C PHE A 15 -0.80 14.21 -4.08
N ASN A 16 -0.63 15.26 -4.86
CA ASN A 16 -1.29 16.53 -4.61
C ASN A 16 -2.83 16.41 -4.72
N GLU A 17 -3.33 15.66 -5.70
CA GLU A 17 -4.77 15.41 -5.84
C GLU A 17 -5.34 14.60 -4.66
N PHE A 18 -4.57 13.62 -4.18
CA PHE A 18 -4.91 12.86 -2.97
C PHE A 18 -5.01 13.78 -1.73
N GLU A 19 -4.00 14.64 -1.50
CA GLU A 19 -4.02 15.56 -0.35
C GLU A 19 -5.13 16.60 -0.48
N LEU A 20 -5.39 17.13 -1.68
CA LEU A 20 -6.52 18.03 -1.94
C LEU A 20 -7.86 17.35 -1.60
N SER A 21 -8.07 16.14 -2.10
CA SER A 21 -9.28 15.35 -1.83
C SER A 21 -9.49 15.13 -0.33
N LYS A 22 -8.44 14.75 0.39
CA LYS A 22 -8.47 14.56 1.85
C LYS A 22 -8.78 15.86 2.59
N GLN A 23 -8.15 16.98 2.20
CA GLN A 23 -8.44 18.29 2.79
C GLN A 23 -9.89 18.71 2.58
N MET A 24 -10.41 18.56 1.36
CA MET A 24 -11.81 18.88 1.03
C MET A 24 -12.79 18.00 1.82
N LEU A 25 -12.51 16.71 1.96
CA LEU A 25 -13.34 15.78 2.73
C LEU A 25 -13.41 16.16 4.22
N LEU A 26 -12.27 16.49 4.82
CA LEU A 26 -12.21 16.95 6.22
C LEU A 26 -12.94 18.28 6.40
N LYS A 27 -12.75 19.23 5.47
CA LYS A 27 -13.45 20.51 5.48
C LYS A 27 -14.96 20.36 5.39
N LEU A 28 -15.45 19.50 4.50
CA LEU A 28 -16.89 19.27 4.29
C LEU A 28 -17.52 18.56 5.50
N SER A 29 -16.80 17.61 6.11
CA SER A 29 -17.28 16.86 7.27
C SER A 29 -17.10 17.60 8.61
N GLY A 30 -16.32 18.68 8.65
CA GLY A 30 -16.01 19.40 9.88
C GLY A 30 -15.05 18.66 10.82
N HIS A 31 -14.37 17.62 10.32
CA HIS A 31 -13.45 16.81 11.11
C HIS A 31 -12.00 17.29 10.98
N THR A 32 -11.19 16.97 11.98
CA THR A 32 -9.74 17.21 11.98
C THR A 32 -8.94 15.98 11.54
N ALA A 33 -9.55 14.79 11.59
CA ALA A 33 -8.93 13.55 11.17
C ALA A 33 -9.92 12.62 10.45
N LEU A 34 -9.38 11.75 9.58
CA LEU A 34 -10.17 10.68 8.97
C LEU A 34 -10.70 9.74 10.05
N MET A 35 -11.95 9.30 9.87
CA MET A 35 -12.67 8.39 10.76
C MET A 35 -12.77 8.88 12.21
N GLU A 36 -12.87 10.19 12.44
CA GLU A 36 -12.95 10.79 13.79
C GLU A 36 -14.08 10.20 14.64
N ASN A 37 -15.26 9.97 14.03
CA ASN A 37 -16.42 9.38 14.70
C ASN A 37 -16.35 7.84 14.88
N TYR A 38 -15.31 7.18 14.35
CA TYR A 38 -15.17 5.72 14.35
C TYR A 38 -13.80 5.27 14.91
N PRO A 39 -13.51 5.60 16.19
CA PRO A 39 -12.17 5.39 16.76
C PRO A 39 -11.79 3.91 16.92
N ALA A 40 -12.76 3.02 17.13
CA ALA A 40 -12.51 1.58 17.26
C ALA A 40 -12.10 0.96 15.91
N GLU A 41 -12.84 1.29 14.85
CA GLU A 41 -12.59 0.86 13.47
C GLU A 41 -11.26 1.43 12.96
N LYS A 42 -11.01 2.72 13.24
CA LYS A 42 -9.73 3.37 12.93
C LYS A 42 -8.55 2.65 13.58
N ARG A 43 -8.67 2.27 14.86
CA ARG A 43 -7.64 1.48 15.55
C ARG A 43 -7.50 0.08 14.94
N SER A 44 -8.61 -0.57 14.60
CA SER A 44 -8.59 -1.88 13.93
C SER A 44 -7.87 -1.82 12.59
N ILE A 45 -8.11 -0.78 11.77
CA ILE A 45 -7.39 -0.54 10.52
C ILE A 45 -5.91 -0.33 10.78
N ALA A 46 -5.53 0.54 11.71
CA ALA A 46 -4.12 0.82 12.02
C ALA A 46 -3.35 -0.43 12.50
N VAL A 47 -4.01 -1.35 13.21
CA VAL A 47 -3.39 -2.64 13.58
C VAL A 47 -3.21 -3.54 12.36
N ARG A 48 -4.19 -3.58 11.44
CA ARG A 48 -4.09 -4.36 10.19
C ARG A 48 -3.02 -3.80 9.25
N GLU A 49 -2.84 -2.47 9.19
CA GLU A 49 -1.77 -1.84 8.41
C GLU A 49 -0.37 -2.31 8.83
N LYS A 50 -0.15 -2.57 10.13
CA LYS A 50 1.12 -3.15 10.62
C LYS A 50 1.41 -4.54 10.06
N ILE A 51 0.40 -5.26 9.59
CA ILE A 51 0.52 -6.55 8.90
C ILE A 51 0.69 -6.34 7.40
N VAL A 52 -0.04 -5.40 6.81
CA VAL A 52 0.00 -5.13 5.36
C VAL A 52 1.36 -4.58 4.92
N LEU A 53 1.91 -3.59 5.63
CA LEU A 53 3.18 -2.95 5.27
C LEU A 53 4.36 -3.92 5.07
N PRO A 54 4.66 -4.85 6.01
CA PRO A 54 5.74 -5.80 5.80
C PRO A 54 5.44 -6.79 4.66
N LEU A 55 4.17 -7.16 4.43
CA LEU A 55 3.81 -8.02 3.30
C LEU A 55 4.06 -7.33 1.96
N VAL A 56 3.74 -6.03 1.84
CA VAL A 56 4.05 -5.23 0.65
C VAL A 56 5.55 -5.13 0.43
N LEU A 57 6.34 -4.95 1.49
CA LEU A 57 7.80 -4.91 1.38
C LEU A 57 8.38 -6.25 0.90
N ILE A 58 7.93 -7.36 1.48
CA ILE A 58 8.33 -8.71 1.05
C ILE A 58 7.90 -8.96 -0.40
N GLN A 59 6.71 -8.48 -0.80
CA GLN A 59 6.23 -8.58 -2.17
C GLN A 59 7.13 -7.82 -3.14
N HIS A 60 7.45 -6.56 -2.84
CA HIS A 60 8.36 -5.76 -3.67
C HIS A 60 9.73 -6.40 -3.79
N PHE A 61 10.29 -6.87 -2.68
CA PHE A 61 11.55 -7.63 -2.70
C PHE A 61 11.46 -8.83 -3.65
N ALA A 62 10.41 -9.65 -3.55
CA ALA A 62 10.25 -10.81 -4.41
C ALA A 62 10.15 -10.43 -5.90
N LEU A 63 9.40 -9.37 -6.23
CA LEU A 63 9.24 -8.88 -7.59
C LEU A 63 10.52 -8.26 -8.16
N GLU A 64 11.30 -7.56 -7.34
CA GLU A 64 12.62 -7.01 -7.74
C GLU A 64 13.61 -8.14 -8.03
N GLN A 65 13.67 -9.18 -7.19
CA GLN A 65 14.54 -10.34 -7.45
C GLN A 65 14.15 -11.06 -8.75
N LEU A 66 12.86 -11.17 -9.06
CA LEU A 66 12.36 -11.77 -10.30
C LEU A 66 12.72 -11.00 -11.58
N GLN A 67 13.16 -9.73 -11.48
CA GLN A 67 13.67 -8.98 -12.63
C GLN A 67 15.14 -9.31 -12.96
N GLY A 68 15.86 -9.95 -12.03
CA GLY A 68 17.25 -10.37 -12.19
C GLY A 68 17.40 -11.79 -12.76
N GLU A 69 18.65 -12.26 -12.81
CA GLU A 69 18.94 -13.66 -13.12
C GLU A 69 18.69 -14.53 -11.88
N VAL A 70 17.74 -15.45 -11.99
CA VAL A 70 17.39 -16.42 -10.94
C VAL A 70 17.34 -17.82 -11.53
N THR A 71 17.67 -18.82 -10.70
CA THR A 71 17.46 -20.23 -11.09
C THR A 71 15.97 -20.55 -11.16
N GLU A 72 15.60 -21.61 -11.87
CA GLU A 72 14.20 -22.06 -11.96
C GLU A 72 13.59 -22.32 -10.57
N GLN A 73 14.38 -22.87 -9.65
CA GLN A 73 13.95 -23.14 -8.27
C GLN A 73 13.70 -21.85 -7.47
N GLU A 74 14.56 -20.85 -7.64
CA GLU A 74 14.40 -19.53 -7.00
C GLU A 74 13.20 -18.80 -7.58
N GLN A 75 13.02 -18.81 -8.90
CA GLN A 75 11.86 -18.23 -9.56
C GLN A 75 10.55 -18.77 -8.98
N GLN A 76 10.39 -20.10 -8.94
CA GLN A 76 9.20 -20.73 -8.36
C GLN A 76 8.97 -20.34 -6.89
N SER A 77 10.05 -20.22 -6.12
CA SER A 77 9.98 -19.83 -4.71
C SER A 77 9.57 -18.36 -4.53
N LEU A 78 10.11 -17.45 -5.35
CA LEU A 78 9.81 -16.02 -5.33
C LEU A 78 8.39 -15.73 -5.83
N GLU A 79 7.92 -16.40 -6.89
CA GLU A 79 6.54 -16.30 -7.37
C GLU A 79 5.56 -16.77 -6.29
N LYS A 80 5.85 -17.90 -5.65
CA LYS A 80 5.06 -18.41 -4.54
C LYS A 80 5.06 -17.43 -3.35
N LEU A 81 6.19 -16.80 -3.05
CA LEU A 81 6.29 -15.78 -2.01
C LEU A 81 5.43 -14.56 -2.34
N ALA A 82 5.54 -14.02 -3.56
CA ALA A 82 4.74 -12.90 -4.04
C ALA A 82 3.23 -13.20 -3.93
N ILE A 83 2.78 -14.37 -4.41
CA ILE A 83 1.36 -14.77 -4.31
C ILE A 83 0.90 -14.89 -2.84
N ARG A 84 1.75 -15.43 -1.95
CA ARG A 84 1.41 -15.56 -0.53
C ARG A 84 1.25 -14.20 0.16
N THR A 85 2.07 -13.22 -0.21
CA THR A 85 1.91 -11.84 0.28
C THR A 85 0.59 -11.23 -0.20
N VAL A 86 0.16 -11.47 -1.45
CA VAL A 86 -1.15 -11.02 -1.96
C VAL A 86 -2.28 -11.54 -1.08
N TYR A 87 -2.29 -12.83 -0.75
CA TYR A 87 -3.34 -13.40 0.12
C TYR A 87 -3.35 -12.73 1.50
N GLY A 88 -2.19 -12.48 2.08
CA GLY A 88 -2.10 -11.78 3.36
C GLY A 88 -2.60 -10.34 3.28
N ILE A 89 -2.24 -9.61 2.23
CA ILE A 89 -2.67 -8.22 1.99
C ILE A 89 -4.18 -8.14 1.80
N VAL A 90 -4.76 -9.00 0.97
CA VAL A 90 -6.21 -9.03 0.72
C VAL A 90 -6.98 -9.38 2.00
N ASN A 91 -6.54 -10.40 2.74
CA ASN A 91 -7.20 -10.82 3.98
C ASN A 91 -7.11 -9.76 5.08
N ALA A 92 -5.95 -9.10 5.21
CA ALA A 92 -5.76 -7.99 6.16
C ALA A 92 -6.49 -6.73 5.69
N GLY A 93 -6.64 -6.51 4.39
CA GLY A 93 -7.33 -5.38 3.78
C GLY A 93 -8.85 -5.42 3.97
N ARG A 94 -9.46 -6.62 3.93
CA ARG A 94 -10.93 -6.78 3.84
C ARG A 94 -11.49 -5.96 2.67
N ASN A 95 -12.48 -5.09 2.91
CA ASN A 95 -13.16 -4.29 1.91
C ASN A 95 -12.36 -3.01 1.58
N LEU A 96 -11.16 -3.14 1.04
CA LEU A 96 -10.39 -2.00 0.48
C LEU A 96 -10.89 -1.60 -0.93
N ALA A 97 -12.15 -1.90 -1.27
CA ALA A 97 -12.78 -1.51 -2.53
C ALA A 97 -13.51 -0.18 -2.39
#